data_AF-A0AAN7UNJ1-F1
#
_entry.id   AF-A0AAN7UNJ1-F1
#
_cell.length_a   1.000
_cell.length_b   1.000
_cell.length_c   1.000
_cell.angle_alpha   90.00
_cell.angle_beta   90.00
_cell.angle_gamma   90.00
#
_symmetry.space_group_name_H-M   'P 1'
#
loop_
_entity.id
_entity.type
_entity.pdbx_description
1 polymer ?
#
loop_
_entity_poly.entity_id
_entity_poly.type
_entity_poly.pdbx_seq_one_letter_code
_entity_poly.pdbx_strand_id
1 'polypeptide(L)'
;MDSVYSRTGGKPNIRLGGTSPDYGRYIPDQVEPALPVAEQDNYQNIGGTTIGPSYWPYTKNFQNAVYIIQVPLATTNISEPIAWTKSALESIPEDRIFSIQPGNEPDLYADGFTGANGIPLRPPEYHGTLTSETYVGNWTRYVAAIKDAVSALPEGRVFSAFDLAGVNSFPVDVCFDLGIDEGGVIKEVAGHYYQGQAGTAATLG
;
A
#
# COMPACT_ATOMS: atom_id res chain seq x y z
N MET A 1 10.76 7.94 -19.89
CA MET A 1 9.53 8.61 -19.43
C MET A 1 8.78 9.26 -20.57
N ASP A 2 9.44 10.05 -21.41
CA ASP A 2 8.83 10.71 -22.57
C ASP A 2 7.98 9.78 -23.46
N SER A 3 8.38 8.52 -23.62
CA SER A 3 7.61 7.51 -24.36
C SER A 3 6.27 7.12 -23.74
N VAL A 4 6.12 7.17 -22.41
CA VAL A 4 4.85 6.89 -21.73
C VAL A 4 3.96 8.13 -21.76
N TYR A 5 4.49 9.29 -21.33
CA TYR A 5 3.74 10.56 -21.35
C TYR A 5 3.25 10.93 -22.75
N SER A 6 4.12 10.84 -23.77
CA SER A 6 3.74 11.18 -25.15
C SER A 6 2.63 10.28 -25.70
N ARG A 7 2.45 9.08 -25.14
CA ARG A 7 1.43 8.11 -25.58
C ARG A 7 0.15 8.15 -24.75
N THR A 8 0.25 8.44 -23.45
CA THR A 8 -0.90 8.42 -22.53
C THR A 8 -1.45 9.82 -22.23
N GLY A 9 -0.69 10.88 -22.49
CA GLY A 9 -1.10 12.28 -22.31
C GLY A 9 -1.20 12.74 -20.85
N GLY A 10 -0.85 11.89 -19.87
CA GLY A 10 -1.06 12.15 -18.45
C GLY A 10 0.18 11.96 -17.59
N LYS A 11 0.12 12.53 -16.38
CA LYS A 11 1.09 12.30 -15.30
C LYS A 11 0.89 10.89 -14.73
N PRO A 12 1.85 9.94 -14.87
CA PRO A 12 1.82 8.66 -14.20
C PRO A 12 1.65 8.85 -12.69
N ASN A 13 0.65 8.16 -12.17
CA ASN A 13 0.49 7.89 -10.77
C ASN A 13 1.03 6.48 -10.52
N ILE A 14 2.17 6.37 -9.85
CA ILE A 14 2.86 5.11 -9.61
C ILE A 14 2.55 4.67 -8.18
N ARG A 15 1.80 3.57 -8.03
CA ARG A 15 1.61 2.92 -6.74
C ARG A 15 2.81 2.04 -6.41
N LEU A 16 3.46 2.30 -5.29
CA LEU A 16 4.49 1.43 -4.70
C LEU A 16 3.81 0.61 -3.61
N GLY A 17 3.38 -0.61 -3.98
CA GLY A 17 2.48 -1.40 -3.14
C GLY A 17 2.42 -2.88 -3.51
N GLY A 18 1.26 -3.49 -3.26
CA GLY A 18 0.98 -4.90 -3.45
C GLY A 18 0.99 -5.66 -2.12
N THR A 19 1.00 -6.98 -2.17
CA THR A 19 1.07 -7.78 -0.93
C THR A 19 2.40 -7.56 -0.20
N SER A 20 3.51 -7.36 -0.90
CA SER A 20 4.85 -7.36 -0.29
C SER A 20 5.07 -6.34 0.84
N PRO A 21 4.65 -5.07 0.77
CA PRO A 21 4.91 -4.12 1.85
C PRO A 21 4.21 -4.45 3.18
N ASP A 22 3.12 -5.23 3.17
CA ASP A 22 2.49 -5.72 4.41
C ASP A 22 3.28 -6.84 5.10
N TYR A 23 4.19 -7.50 4.36
CA TYR A 23 5.02 -8.61 4.83
C TYR A 23 6.51 -8.27 4.89
N GLY A 24 6.88 -7.15 4.26
CA GLY A 24 8.21 -6.61 4.27
C GLY A 24 8.47 -5.77 5.51
N ARG A 25 9.72 -5.36 5.68
CA ARG A 25 10.12 -4.49 6.79
C ARG A 25 10.88 -3.26 6.33
N TYR A 26 10.68 -2.15 7.02
CA TYR A 26 11.57 -1.00 6.87
C TYR A 26 12.75 -1.10 7.83
N ILE A 27 13.97 -1.05 7.32
CA ILE A 27 15.20 -1.15 8.09
C ILE A 27 15.99 0.16 7.94
N PRO A 28 15.97 1.06 8.95
CA PRO A 28 16.55 2.39 8.85
C PRO A 28 18.04 2.41 8.51
N ASP A 29 18.79 1.42 9.00
CA ASP A 29 20.24 1.32 8.83
C ASP A 29 20.66 0.45 7.64
N GLN A 30 19.69 -0.03 6.84
CA GLN A 30 19.99 -0.81 5.65
C GLN A 30 20.58 0.08 4.56
N VAL A 31 21.74 -0.32 4.04
CA VAL A 31 22.44 0.41 2.98
C VAL A 31 21.79 0.16 1.63
N GLU A 32 21.42 -1.09 1.37
CA GLU A 32 20.76 -1.54 0.15
C GLU A 32 19.32 -1.00 0.07
N PRO A 33 18.83 -0.63 -1.12
CA PRO A 33 17.49 -0.06 -1.24
C PRO A 33 16.40 -1.08 -0.94
N ALA A 34 16.54 -2.29 -1.48
CA ALA A 34 15.64 -3.39 -1.26
C ALA A 34 16.44 -4.70 -1.23
N LEU A 35 16.12 -5.59 -0.30
CA LEU A 35 16.65 -6.96 -0.28
C LEU A 35 15.49 -7.95 -0.21
N PRO A 36 15.53 -9.08 -0.95
CA PRO A 36 16.47 -9.33 -2.04
C PRO A 36 16.27 -8.31 -3.17
N VAL A 37 17.33 -8.03 -3.93
CA VAL A 37 17.20 -7.22 -5.15
C VAL A 37 16.43 -8.02 -6.20
N ALA A 38 15.65 -7.33 -7.03
CA ALA A 38 14.74 -7.97 -7.99
C ALA A 38 15.44 -8.90 -8.99
N GLU A 39 16.72 -8.67 -9.28
CA GLU A 39 17.54 -9.51 -10.15
C GLU A 39 17.95 -10.85 -9.50
N GLN A 40 17.90 -10.95 -8.17
CA GLN A 40 18.32 -12.13 -7.41
C GLN A 40 17.15 -13.05 -7.05
N ASP A 41 15.99 -12.47 -6.77
CA ASP A 41 14.75 -13.21 -6.54
C ASP A 41 13.63 -12.56 -7.34
N ASN A 42 13.30 -13.18 -8.47
CA ASN A 42 12.18 -12.78 -9.33
C ASN A 42 10.93 -13.60 -9.05
N TYR A 43 10.98 -14.50 -8.06
CA TYR A 43 9.83 -15.29 -7.64
C TYR A 43 9.01 -14.49 -6.63
N GLN A 44 7.68 -14.66 -6.66
CA GLN A 44 6.76 -13.97 -5.75
C GLN A 44 6.81 -14.57 -4.34
N ASN A 45 8.00 -14.62 -3.73
CA ASN A 45 8.13 -14.93 -2.32
C ASN A 45 7.55 -13.75 -1.54
N ILE A 46 6.36 -13.96 -0.98
CA ILE A 46 5.68 -12.95 -0.17
C ILE A 46 6.33 -12.94 1.21
N GLY A 47 6.83 -11.77 1.60
CA GLY A 47 7.59 -11.59 2.83
C GLY A 47 9.10 -11.80 2.67
N GLY A 48 9.86 -11.28 3.62
CA GLY A 48 11.33 -11.28 3.58
C GLY A 48 11.93 -10.14 2.75
N THR A 49 11.11 -9.26 2.16
CA THR A 49 11.59 -8.02 1.56
C THR A 49 11.91 -7.00 2.63
N THR A 50 13.09 -6.41 2.62
CA THR A 50 13.43 -5.27 3.49
C THR A 50 13.74 -4.05 2.65
N ILE A 51 13.20 -2.89 3.06
CA ILE A 51 13.40 -1.61 2.39
C ILE A 51 14.27 -0.70 3.28
N GLY A 52 15.30 -0.12 2.68
CA GLY A 52 16.15 0.88 3.32
C GLY A 52 15.87 2.31 2.81
N PRO A 53 16.39 3.36 3.47
CA PRO A 53 16.20 4.75 3.04
C PRO A 53 16.66 5.02 1.60
N SER A 54 17.65 4.28 1.10
CA SER A 54 18.20 4.43 -0.26
C SER A 54 17.25 3.97 -1.36
N TYR A 55 16.09 3.40 -1.03
CA TYR A 55 15.02 3.05 -1.97
C TYR A 55 14.35 4.28 -2.58
N TRP A 56 14.04 5.29 -1.77
CA TRP A 56 13.24 6.43 -2.19
C TRP A 56 13.90 7.32 -3.27
N PRO A 57 15.23 7.53 -3.27
CA PRO A 57 15.91 8.24 -4.36
C PRO A 57 15.63 7.68 -5.77
N TYR A 58 15.29 6.39 -5.92
CA TYR A 58 14.95 5.82 -7.24
C TYR A 58 13.67 6.42 -7.85
N THR A 59 12.81 7.04 -7.04
CA THR A 59 11.65 7.81 -7.54
C THR A 59 12.11 8.94 -8.48
N LYS A 60 13.34 9.45 -8.36
CA LYS A 60 13.88 10.50 -9.25
C LYS A 60 14.06 10.04 -10.70
N ASN A 61 14.09 8.73 -10.95
CA ASN A 61 14.13 8.17 -12.32
C ASN A 61 12.85 8.47 -13.12
N PHE A 62 11.77 8.82 -12.42
CA PHE A 62 10.44 9.09 -12.96
C PHE A 62 10.04 10.53 -12.61
N GLN A 63 10.84 11.52 -13.04
CA GLN A 63 10.80 12.92 -12.57
C GLN A 63 9.41 13.56 -12.49
N ASN A 64 8.54 13.26 -13.43
CA ASN A 64 7.21 13.84 -13.51
C ASN A 64 6.13 12.94 -12.88
N ALA A 65 6.44 11.83 -12.22
CA ALA A 65 5.43 10.96 -11.60
C ALA A 65 5.00 11.48 -10.22
N VAL A 66 3.77 11.14 -9.81
CA VAL A 66 3.34 11.15 -8.41
C VAL A 66 3.27 9.72 -7.89
N TYR A 67 3.33 9.56 -6.56
CA TYR A 67 3.39 8.24 -5.92
C TYR A 67 2.29 8.04 -4.89
N ILE A 68 1.71 6.84 -4.92
CA ILE A 68 0.97 6.27 -3.78
C ILE A 68 1.98 5.39 -3.04
N ILE A 69 2.26 5.72 -1.78
CA ILE A 69 3.22 4.98 -0.95
C ILE A 69 2.44 4.06 -0.01
N GLN A 70 2.49 2.75 -0.26
CA GLN A 70 1.93 1.80 0.70
C GLN A 70 2.83 1.71 1.94
N VAL A 71 2.19 1.63 3.11
CA VAL A 71 2.84 1.32 4.39
C VAL A 71 2.13 0.13 5.03
N PRO A 72 2.81 -0.71 5.82
CA PRO A 72 2.22 -1.92 6.36
C PRO A 72 1.06 -1.62 7.32
N LEU A 73 -0.05 -2.32 7.13
CA LEU A 73 -1.16 -2.43 8.08
C LEU A 73 -1.18 -3.81 8.75
N ALA A 74 -0.60 -4.83 8.12
CA ALA A 74 -0.54 -6.21 8.60
C ALA A 74 0.55 -6.47 9.67
N THR A 75 1.00 -5.43 10.38
CA THR A 75 1.99 -5.48 11.47
C THR A 75 1.33 -4.94 12.74
N THR A 76 1.66 -5.41 13.95
CA THR A 76 1.24 -4.79 15.22
C THR A 76 2.21 -3.68 15.68
N ASN A 77 3.39 -3.61 15.07
CA ASN A 77 4.38 -2.59 15.34
C ASN A 77 4.06 -1.29 14.59
N ILE A 78 3.29 -0.39 15.22
CA ILE A 78 2.91 0.92 14.65
C ILE A 78 4.11 1.83 14.34
N SER A 79 5.24 1.66 15.04
CA SER A 79 6.45 2.45 14.77
C SER A 79 7.01 2.21 13.36
N GLU A 80 6.70 1.05 12.76
CA GLU A 80 7.16 0.69 11.43
C GLU A 80 6.51 1.52 10.30
N PRO A 81 5.18 1.57 10.14
CA PRO A 81 4.56 2.44 9.12
C PRO A 81 4.86 3.93 9.36
N ILE A 82 5.09 4.36 10.60
CA ILE A 82 5.57 5.71 10.92
C ILE A 82 6.97 5.95 10.32
N ALA A 83 7.94 5.08 10.62
CA ALA A 83 9.31 5.20 10.13
C ALA A 83 9.38 5.10 8.60
N TRP A 84 8.58 4.21 8.01
CA TRP A 84 8.46 4.03 6.57
C TRP A 84 7.92 5.30 5.89
N THR A 85 6.83 5.87 6.41
CA THR A 85 6.25 7.12 5.91
C THR A 85 7.26 8.26 6.00
N LYS A 86 7.90 8.42 7.18
CA LYS A 86 8.89 9.47 7.41
C LYS A 86 10.05 9.39 6.41
N SER A 87 10.61 8.20 6.22
CA SER A 87 11.71 7.95 5.28
C SER A 87 11.34 8.32 3.84
N ALA A 88 10.13 7.98 3.41
CA ALA A 88 9.63 8.33 2.08
C ALA A 88 9.49 9.84 1.91
N LEU A 89 8.86 10.52 2.88
CA LEU A 89 8.61 11.97 2.82
C LEU A 89 9.87 12.82 2.96
N GLU A 90 10.91 12.32 3.65
CA GLU A 90 12.22 12.97 3.70
C GLU A 90 12.96 12.94 2.35
N SER A 91 12.59 12.02 1.45
CA SER A 91 13.29 11.76 0.19
C SER A 91 12.53 12.18 -1.06
N ILE A 92 11.20 12.10 -1.03
CA ILE A 92 10.31 12.40 -2.16
C ILE A 92 9.72 13.80 -1.95
N PRO A 93 9.82 14.72 -2.93
CA PRO A 93 9.18 16.01 -2.85
C PRO A 93 7.67 15.90 -2.59
N GLU A 94 7.14 16.79 -1.76
CA GLU A 94 5.74 16.79 -1.32
C GLU A 94 4.75 16.79 -2.51
N ASP A 95 5.02 17.57 -3.55
CA ASP A 95 4.21 17.66 -4.78
C ASP A 95 4.23 16.38 -5.65
N ARG A 96 5.08 15.42 -5.28
CA ARG A 96 5.18 14.10 -5.88
C ARG A 96 4.58 13.00 -5.01
N ILE A 97 4.05 13.33 -3.84
CA ILE A 97 3.26 12.41 -3.02
C ILE A 97 1.78 12.58 -3.41
N PHE A 98 1.21 11.53 -3.99
CA PHE A 98 -0.22 11.48 -4.23
C PHE A 98 -0.95 11.14 -2.93
N SER A 99 -0.56 10.04 -2.28
CA SER A 99 -1.12 9.62 -1.00
C SER A 99 -0.24 8.61 -0.27
N ILE A 100 -0.54 8.41 1.02
CA ILE A 100 -0.04 7.31 1.83
C ILE A 100 -1.16 6.27 1.96
N GLN A 101 -0.86 4.99 1.74
CA GLN A 101 -1.84 3.91 1.72
C GLN A 101 -1.51 2.86 2.80
N PRO A 102 -2.17 2.89 3.96
CA PRO A 102 -2.02 1.84 4.96
C PRO A 102 -2.67 0.52 4.49
N GLY A 103 -1.85 -0.49 4.24
CA GLY A 103 -2.24 -1.84 3.88
C GLY A 103 -2.54 -2.05 2.39
N ASN A 104 -2.67 -3.33 2.02
CA ASN A 104 -3.09 -3.80 0.71
C ASN A 104 -4.11 -4.93 0.88
N GLU A 105 -5.27 -4.79 0.25
CA GLU A 105 -6.33 -5.80 0.24
C GLU A 105 -6.67 -6.32 1.64
N PRO A 106 -7.00 -5.43 2.60
CA PRO A 106 -7.31 -5.82 3.97
C PRO A 106 -8.54 -6.73 4.08
N ASP A 107 -9.39 -6.80 3.04
CA ASP A 107 -10.46 -7.80 2.93
C ASP A 107 -9.94 -9.24 2.79
N LEU A 108 -8.67 -9.42 2.44
CA LEU A 108 -7.99 -10.71 2.42
C LEU A 108 -7.32 -11.08 3.74
N TYR A 109 -7.34 -10.20 4.74
CA TYR A 109 -6.73 -10.48 6.05
C TYR A 109 -7.64 -11.42 6.81
N ALA A 110 -7.42 -12.72 6.63
CA ALA A 110 -8.24 -13.78 7.20
C ALA A 110 -7.41 -15.02 7.56
N ASP A 111 -7.85 -15.76 8.58
CA ASP A 111 -7.17 -16.97 9.08
C ASP A 111 -7.04 -18.06 8.01
N GLY A 112 -7.95 -18.08 7.05
CA GLY A 112 -7.98 -19.04 5.95
C GLY A 112 -7.32 -18.58 4.66
N PHE A 113 -6.79 -17.35 4.58
CA PHE A 113 -6.34 -16.83 3.29
C PHE A 113 -5.07 -17.53 2.79
N THR A 114 -5.15 -18.03 1.56
CA THR A 114 -4.05 -18.71 0.86
C THR A 114 -3.90 -18.11 -0.52
N GLY A 115 -2.65 -17.83 -0.89
CA GLY A 115 -2.29 -17.38 -2.22
C GLY A 115 -2.16 -18.52 -3.22
N ALA A 116 -1.50 -18.23 -4.34
CA ALA A 116 -1.18 -19.24 -5.35
C ALA A 116 -0.47 -20.45 -4.72
N ASN A 117 -0.82 -21.65 -5.19
CA ASN A 117 -0.28 -22.94 -4.72
C ASN A 117 -0.57 -23.27 -3.25
N GLY A 118 -1.57 -22.64 -2.63
CA GLY A 118 -2.00 -22.94 -1.26
C GLY A 118 -1.07 -22.39 -0.18
N ILE A 119 -0.19 -21.44 -0.53
CA ILE A 119 0.70 -20.78 0.43
C ILE A 119 -0.14 -19.88 1.34
N PRO A 120 -0.12 -20.07 2.68
CA PRO A 120 -0.83 -19.17 3.58
C PRO A 120 -0.30 -17.75 3.47
N LEU A 121 -1.19 -16.80 3.18
CA LEU A 121 -0.90 -15.36 3.11
C LEU A 121 -1.65 -14.65 4.22
N ARG A 122 -1.33 -15.01 5.46
CA ARG A 122 -1.90 -14.35 6.63
C ARG A 122 -1.04 -13.14 6.98
N PRO A 123 -1.63 -12.06 7.53
CA PRO A 123 -0.86 -10.98 8.15
C PRO A 123 0.30 -11.55 8.98
N PRO A 124 1.55 -11.09 8.78
CA PRO A 124 2.71 -11.64 9.48
C PRO A 124 2.58 -11.48 11.00
N GLU A 125 1.84 -10.47 11.44
CA GLU A 125 1.43 -10.31 12.82
C GLU A 125 -0.09 -10.40 12.91
N TYR A 126 -0.58 -11.24 13.82
CA TYR A 126 -1.98 -11.65 13.84
C TYR A 126 -2.90 -10.52 14.32
N HIS A 127 -3.75 -10.04 13.41
CA HIS A 127 -4.85 -9.11 13.69
C HIS A 127 -6.23 -9.77 13.68
N GLY A 128 -6.29 -11.09 13.44
CA GLY A 128 -7.53 -11.82 13.19
C GLY A 128 -8.11 -11.54 11.79
N THR A 129 -9.25 -12.18 11.52
CA THR A 129 -10.03 -11.89 10.30
C THR A 129 -10.68 -10.51 10.42
N LEU A 130 -10.43 -9.63 9.44
CA LEU A 130 -10.96 -8.27 9.48
C LEU A 130 -12.44 -8.22 9.08
N THR A 131 -13.21 -7.44 9.83
CA THR A 131 -14.58 -6.98 9.53
C THR A 131 -14.53 -5.50 9.20
N SER A 132 -15.62 -4.88 8.75
CA SER A 132 -15.67 -3.42 8.59
C SER A 132 -15.29 -2.68 9.88
N GLU A 133 -15.75 -3.15 11.04
CA GLU A 133 -15.44 -2.52 12.34
C GLU A 133 -13.96 -2.63 12.70
N THR A 134 -13.38 -3.83 12.60
CA THR A 134 -11.97 -4.03 12.95
C THR A 134 -11.03 -3.41 11.91
N TYR A 135 -11.42 -3.39 10.63
CA TYR A 135 -10.70 -2.67 9.59
C TYR A 135 -10.69 -1.17 9.87
N VAL A 136 -11.84 -0.55 10.11
CA VAL A 136 -11.94 0.90 10.40
C VAL A 136 -11.14 1.24 11.66
N GLY A 137 -11.30 0.48 12.73
CA GLY A 137 -10.55 0.67 13.97
C GLY A 137 -9.03 0.56 13.79
N ASN A 138 -8.55 -0.43 13.03
CA ASN A 138 -7.13 -0.59 12.76
C ASN A 138 -6.61 0.52 11.84
N TRP A 139 -7.28 0.79 10.73
CA TRP A 139 -6.85 1.79 9.75
C TRP A 139 -6.76 3.18 10.38
N THR A 140 -7.80 3.60 11.10
CA THR A 140 -7.83 4.91 11.78
C THR A 140 -6.74 5.04 12.85
N ARG A 141 -6.49 3.97 13.62
CA ARG A 141 -5.39 3.94 14.59
C ARG A 141 -4.02 4.18 13.95
N TYR A 142 -3.76 3.58 12.79
CA TYR A 142 -2.48 3.70 12.10
C TYR A 142 -2.34 5.08 11.45
N VAL A 143 -3.41 5.56 10.83
CA VAL A 143 -3.46 6.91 10.25
C VAL A 143 -3.26 7.99 11.31
N ALA A 144 -3.93 7.89 12.45
CA ALA A 144 -3.73 8.82 13.56
C ALA A 144 -2.27 8.81 14.03
N ALA A 145 -1.70 7.64 14.25
CA ALA A 145 -0.30 7.52 14.70
C ALA A 145 0.71 8.10 13.69
N ILE A 146 0.48 7.91 12.38
CA ILE A 146 1.30 8.53 11.33
C ILE A 146 1.16 10.05 11.37
N LYS A 147 -0.07 10.57 11.42
CA LYS A 147 -0.34 12.02 11.48
C LYS A 147 0.32 12.68 12.67
N ASP A 148 0.25 12.05 13.84
CA ASP A 148 0.81 12.60 15.08
C ASP A 148 2.35 12.60 15.07
N ALA A 149 2.98 11.62 14.42
CA ALA A 149 4.43 11.41 14.47
C ALA A 149 5.21 12.00 13.27
N VAL A 150 4.57 12.21 12.12
CA VAL A 150 5.24 12.59 10.87
C VAL A 150 4.89 14.02 10.47
N SER A 151 5.68 14.99 10.94
CA SER A 151 5.46 16.42 10.67
C SER A 151 5.62 16.85 9.21
N ALA A 152 6.23 16.02 8.37
CA ALA A 152 6.40 16.27 6.93
C ALA A 152 5.20 15.79 6.09
N LEU A 153 4.17 15.24 6.73
CA LEU A 153 2.96 14.78 6.05
C LEU A 153 2.22 15.98 5.44
N PRO A 154 1.81 15.91 4.15
CA PRO A 154 0.97 16.95 3.54
C PRO A 154 -0.30 17.23 4.35
N GLU A 155 -0.67 18.50 4.44
CA GLU A 155 -1.89 18.94 5.12
C GLU A 155 -3.16 18.47 4.38
N GLY A 156 -4.22 18.22 5.14
CA GLY A 156 -5.54 17.86 4.61
C GLY A 156 -5.66 16.38 4.19
N ARG A 157 -6.21 16.13 3.01
CA ARG A 157 -6.52 14.79 2.50
C ARG A 157 -5.31 14.16 1.82
N VAL A 158 -4.72 13.17 2.46
CA VAL A 158 -3.46 12.55 2.01
C VAL A 158 -3.45 11.02 2.10
N PHE A 159 -4.47 10.39 2.67
CA PHE A 159 -4.49 8.93 2.79
C PHE A 159 -5.38 8.28 1.73
N SER A 160 -4.95 7.13 1.21
CA SER A 160 -5.83 6.21 0.48
C SER A 160 -6.36 5.16 1.46
N ALA A 161 -7.65 4.87 1.37
CA ALA A 161 -8.30 3.83 2.15
C ALA A 161 -8.78 2.68 1.26
N PHE A 162 -9.24 1.62 1.92
CA PHE A 162 -9.82 0.40 1.37
C PHE A 162 -8.81 -0.50 0.65
N ASP A 163 -8.31 -0.11 -0.53
CA ASP A 163 -7.41 -0.91 -1.38
C ASP A 163 -7.84 -2.39 -1.52
N LEU A 164 -9.15 -2.63 -1.66
CA LEU A 164 -9.74 -3.98 -1.53
C LEU A 164 -9.45 -4.88 -2.72
N ALA A 165 -9.32 -6.20 -2.48
CA ALA A 165 -9.27 -7.22 -3.52
C ALA A 165 -10.63 -7.50 -4.17
N GLY A 166 -11.73 -7.26 -3.44
CA GLY A 166 -13.09 -7.46 -3.91
C GLY A 166 -13.70 -8.81 -3.54
N VAL A 167 -13.20 -9.46 -2.48
CA VAL A 167 -13.57 -10.84 -2.08
C VAL A 167 -14.28 -10.91 -0.73
N ASN A 168 -14.00 -10.00 0.20
CA ASN A 168 -14.77 -9.82 1.45
C ASN A 168 -15.09 -8.33 1.63
N SER A 169 -16.15 -7.84 0.97
CA SER A 169 -16.38 -6.41 0.83
C SER A 169 -16.63 -5.72 2.18
N PHE A 170 -15.79 -4.72 2.47
CA PHE A 170 -16.07 -3.66 3.44
C PHE A 170 -16.97 -2.64 2.75
N PRO A 171 -18.28 -2.57 3.05
CA PRO A 171 -19.16 -1.62 2.38
C PRO A 171 -18.70 -0.20 2.69
N VAL A 172 -18.56 0.61 1.64
CA VAL A 172 -17.99 1.96 1.76
C VAL A 172 -18.83 2.80 2.71
N ASP A 173 -20.14 2.84 2.51
CA ASP A 173 -21.11 3.53 3.37
C ASP A 173 -20.97 3.11 4.84
N VAL A 174 -20.95 1.81 5.12
CA VAL A 174 -20.79 1.28 6.49
C VAL A 174 -19.47 1.73 7.11
N CYS A 175 -18.36 1.69 6.37
CA CYS A 175 -17.08 2.14 6.89
C CYS A 175 -17.02 3.65 7.15
N PHE A 176 -17.69 4.46 6.33
CA PHE A 176 -17.85 5.90 6.58
C PHE A 176 -18.75 6.18 7.79
N ASP A 177 -19.84 5.43 7.97
CA ASP A 177 -20.72 5.52 9.16
C ASP A 177 -20.00 5.09 10.45
N LEU A 178 -19.02 4.17 10.33
CA LEU A 178 -18.12 3.78 11.42
C LEU A 178 -16.99 4.80 11.69
N GLY A 179 -16.91 5.87 10.91
CA GLY A 179 -16.01 6.99 11.16
C GLY A 179 -14.62 6.88 10.55
N ILE A 180 -14.44 6.08 9.49
CA ILE A 180 -13.12 5.95 8.82
C ILE A 180 -12.51 7.28 8.37
N ASP A 181 -13.35 8.29 8.10
CA ASP A 181 -12.93 9.63 7.65
C ASP A 181 -13.44 10.79 8.52
N GLU A 182 -13.70 10.58 9.81
CA GLU A 182 -14.14 11.68 10.70
C GLU A 182 -13.16 12.86 10.70
N GLY A 183 -11.87 12.59 10.50
CA GLY A 183 -10.82 13.60 10.40
C GLY A 183 -10.68 14.26 9.02
N GLY A 184 -11.46 13.86 8.02
CA GLY A 184 -11.37 14.38 6.64
C GLY A 184 -10.00 14.18 6.00
N VAL A 185 -9.39 13.02 6.22
CA VAL A 185 -8.01 12.66 5.86
C VAL A 185 -7.92 11.81 4.59
N ILE A 186 -9.04 11.19 4.18
CA ILE A 186 -9.09 10.32 3.00
C ILE A 186 -9.12 11.18 1.73
N LYS A 187 -8.14 10.96 0.87
CA LYS A 187 -8.04 11.53 -0.47
C LYS A 187 -8.78 10.70 -1.51
N GLU A 188 -8.68 9.38 -1.40
CA GLU A 188 -9.32 8.44 -2.31
C GLU A 188 -9.71 7.13 -1.62
N VAL A 189 -10.73 6.48 -2.18
CA VAL A 189 -11.10 5.11 -1.89
C VAL A 189 -10.58 4.24 -3.03
N ALA A 190 -9.79 3.22 -2.71
CA ALA A 190 -9.15 2.35 -3.69
C ALA A 190 -9.77 0.95 -3.70
N GLY A 191 -9.75 0.30 -4.86
CA GLY A 191 -10.15 -1.09 -5.04
C GLY A 191 -9.46 -1.69 -6.25
N HIS A 192 -9.10 -2.95 -6.14
CA HIS A 192 -8.52 -3.73 -7.22
C HIS A 192 -9.61 -4.44 -8.02
N TYR A 193 -9.30 -4.69 -9.29
CA TYR A 193 -10.13 -5.48 -10.17
C TYR A 193 -9.21 -6.34 -11.05
N TYR A 194 -9.38 -7.66 -10.95
CA TYR A 194 -8.66 -8.62 -11.78
C TYR A 194 -9.65 -9.48 -12.55
N GLN A 195 -9.49 -9.56 -13.87
CA GLN A 195 -10.19 -10.53 -14.69
C GLN A 195 -9.41 -11.86 -14.66
N GLY A 196 -9.76 -12.76 -13.75
CA GLY A 196 -9.07 -14.04 -13.54
C GLY A 196 -9.33 -15.12 -14.62
N GLN A 197 -10.27 -14.88 -15.53
CA GLN A 197 -10.55 -15.72 -16.70
C GLN A 197 -10.58 -14.79 -17.92
N ALA A 198 -9.49 -14.77 -18.68
CA ALA A 198 -9.50 -14.18 -20.01
C ALA A 198 -10.26 -15.13 -20.94
N GLY A 199 -11.23 -14.60 -21.70
CA GLY A 199 -11.76 -15.33 -22.83
C GLY A 199 -10.64 -15.69 -23.81
N THR A 200 -10.83 -16.75 -24.59
CA THR A 200 -10.00 -16.96 -25.78
C THR A 200 -10.36 -15.94 -26.86
N ALA A 201 -9.52 -15.79 -27.89
CA ALA A 201 -9.88 -15.00 -29.08
C ALA A 201 -11.23 -15.43 -29.70
N ALA A 202 -11.67 -16.67 -29.48
CA ALA A 202 -12.96 -17.18 -29.95
C ALA A 202 -14.17 -16.75 -29.10
N THR A 203 -13.94 -16.20 -27.89
CA THR A 203 -14.98 -15.78 -26.94
C THR A 203 -14.98 -14.27 -26.69
N LEU A 204 -14.12 -13.53 -27.39
CA LEU A 204 -14.13 -12.07 -27.44
C LEU A 204 -14.97 -11.66 -28.68
N GLY A 205 -16.29 -11.78 -28.56
CA GLY A 205 -17.27 -11.39 -29.58
C GLY A 205 -18.25 -10.36 -29.05
#